data_AF-A0A379AC74-F1
#
_entry.id   AF-A0A379AC74-F1
#
_cell.length_a   1.000
_cell.length_b   1.000
_cell.length_c   1.000
_cell.angle_alpha   90.00
_cell.angle_beta   90.00
_cell.angle_gamma   90.00
#
_symmetry.space_group_name_H-M   'P 1'
#
loop_
_entity.id
_entity.type
_entity.pdbx_description
1 polymer ?
#
loop_
_entity_poly.entity_id
_entity_poly.type
_entity_poly.pdbx_seq_one_letter_code
_entity_poly.pdbx_strand_id
1 'polypeptide(L)' 'MLMRMYLRWAEAKGFKTEIIEESEGEVAGIKSVTIRVSGDYAFGWLRTETGVHRPGA' A
#
# COMPACT_ATOMS: atom_id res chain seq x y z
N MET A 1 -1.95 8.99 2.12
CA MET A 1 -3.01 8.81 1.10
C MET A 1 -2.90 7.45 0.40
N LEU A 2 -1.75 7.10 -0.17
CA LEU A 2 -1.54 5.82 -0.90
C LEU A 2 -1.77 4.57 -0.05
N MET A 3 -1.28 4.50 1.19
CA MET A 3 -1.52 3.34 2.08
C MET A 3 -3.00 2.96 2.17
N ARG A 4 -3.87 3.93 2.46
CA ARG A 4 -5.33 3.71 2.56
C ARG A 4 -5.95 3.29 1.24
N MET A 5 -5.39 3.72 0.11
CA MET A 5 -5.84 3.29 -1.22
C MET A 5 -5.54 1.80 -1.42
N TYR A 6 -4.30 1.38 -1.16
CA TYR A 6 -3.89 -0.01 -1.32
C TYR A 6 -4.61 -0.96 -0.36
N LEU A 7 -4.80 -0.57 0.91
CA LEU A 7 -5.53 -1.39 1.88
C LEU A 7 -6.98 -1.63 1.44
N ARG A 8 -7.68 -0.57 1.00
CA ARG A 8 -9.07 -0.69 0.50
C ARG A 8 -9.16 -1.49 -0.80
N TRP A 9 -8.22 -1.27 -1.72
CA TRP A 9 -8.17 -2.04 -2.96
C TRP A 9 -7.92 -3.53 -2.68
N ALA A 10 -7.01 -3.85 -1.75
CA ALA A 10 -6.69 -5.22 -1.38
C ALA A 10 -7.89 -5.91 -0.69
N GLU A 11 -8.56 -5.22 0.23
CA GLU A 11 -9.80 -5.68 0.86
C GLU A 11 -10.89 -5.96 -0.18
N ALA A 12 -11.12 -5.05 -1.12
CA ALA A 12 -12.10 -5.22 -2.20
C ALA A 12 -11.75 -6.38 -3.16
N LYS A 13 -10.47 -6.74 -3.28
CA LYS A 13 -9.98 -7.90 -4.04
C LYS A 13 -10.00 -9.20 -3.24
N GLY A 14 -10.34 -9.16 -1.95
CA GLY A 14 -10.31 -10.33 -1.07
C GLY A 14 -8.91 -10.74 -0.62
N PHE A 15 -7.91 -9.86 -0.74
CA PHE A 15 -6.57 -10.11 -0.24
C PHE A 15 -6.48 -9.86 1.27
N LYS A 16 -5.66 -10.66 1.95
CA LYS A 16 -5.29 -10.43 3.34
C LYS A 16 -4.15 -9.42 3.40
N THR A 17 -4.30 -8.37 4.20
CA THR A 17 -3.26 -7.35 4.39
C THR A 17 -2.77 -7.31 5.82
N GLU A 18 -1.47 -7.09 6.01
CA GLU A 18 -0.82 -6.91 7.30
C GLU A 18 0.16 -5.74 7.21
N ILE A 19 0.11 -4.80 8.16
CA ILE A 19 1.10 -3.73 8.30
C ILE A 19 2.27 -4.31 9.08
N ILE A 20 3.43 -4.43 8.43
CA ILE A 20 4.66 -4.92 9.06
C ILE A 20 5.35 -3.79 9.83
N GLU A 21 5.39 -2.61 9.22
CA GLU A 21 6.08 -1.44 9.76
C GLU A 21 5.37 -0.18 9.30
N GLU A 22 5.25 0.80 10.19
CA GLU A 22 4.74 2.14 9.90
C GLU A 22 5.63 3.15 10.63
N SER A 23 6.13 4.13 9.89
CA SER A 23 6.90 5.25 10.42
C SER A 23 6.13 6.54 10.20
N GLU A 24 5.82 7.24 11.29
CA GLU A 24 5.17 8.54 11.26
C GLU A 24 6.10 9.62 10.69
N GLY A 25 5.53 10.58 9.97
CA GLY A 25 6.24 11.77 9.52
C GLY A 25 6.44 12.76 10.67
N GLU A 26 7.51 13.56 10.61
CA GLU A 26 7.89 14.49 11.68
C GLU A 26 6.84 15.57 11.98
N VAL A 27 6.05 15.97 10.97
CA VAL A 27 5.04 17.04 11.11
C VAL A 27 3.62 16.50 10.91
N ALA A 28 3.42 15.67 9.88
CA ALA A 28 2.14 15.00 9.63
C ALA A 28 2.31 13.82 8.64
N GLY A 29 1.40 12.86 8.74
CA GLY A 29 1.30 11.75 7.80
C GLY A 29 2.30 10.63 8.07
N ILE A 30 2.55 9.83 7.04
CA ILE A 30 3.37 8.62 7.13
C ILE A 30 4.61 8.84 6.28
N LYS A 31 5.79 8.67 6.88
CA LYS A 31 7.09 8.75 6.22
C LYS A 31 7.34 7.50 5.37
N SER A 32 7.10 6.32 5.94
CA SER A 32 7.20 5.04 5.26
C SER A 32 6.26 4.01 5.86
N VAL A 33 5.80 3.07 5.05
CA VAL A 33 4.98 1.94 5.50
C VAL A 33 5.34 0.70 4.70
N THR A 34 5.42 -0.44 5.37
CA THR A 34 5.63 -1.75 4.77
C THR A 34 4.37 -2.58 4.98
N ILE A 35 3.73 -2.99 3.88
CA ILE A 35 2.49 -3.77 3.89
C ILE A 35 2.76 -5.11 3.25
N ARG A 36 2.39 -6.19 3.94
CA ARG A 36 2.30 -7.52 3.35
C ARG A 36 0.90 -7.72 2.78
N VAL A 37 0.83 -8.12 1.52
CA VAL A 37 -0.41 -8.50 0.84
C VAL A 37 -0.32 -9.99 0.50
N SER A 38 -1.28 -10.78 0.95
CA SER A 38 -1.33 -12.22 0.78
C SER A 38 -2.62 -12.65 0.09
N GLY A 39 -2.48 -13.51 -0.91
CA GLY A 39 -3.57 -14.06 -1.71
C GLY A 39 -3.08 -14.51 -3.07
N ASP A 40 -3.97 -15.12 -3.85
CA ASP A 40 -3.62 -15.69 -5.15
C ASP A 40 -3.15 -14.62 -6.12
N TYR A 41 -1.96 -14.84 -6.70
CA TYR A 41 -1.34 -13.95 -7.67
C TYR A 41 -1.18 -12.49 -7.21
N ALA A 42 -1.14 -12.23 -5.89
CA ALA A 42 -1.08 -10.88 -5.32
C ALA A 42 0.06 -10.03 -5.91
N PHE A 43 1.25 -10.63 -6.07
CA PHE A 43 2.39 -9.96 -6.72
C PHE A 43 2.09 -9.58 -8.18
N GLY A 44 1.43 -10.45 -8.93
CA GLY A 44 1.08 -10.21 -10.34
C GLY A 44 0.21 -8.98 -10.53
N TRP A 45 -0.73 -8.75 -9.60
CA TRP A 45 -1.58 -7.56 -9.60
C TRP A 45 -0.84 -6.27 -9.22
N LEU A 46 0.08 -6.35 -8.26
CA LEU A 46 0.80 -5.18 -7.72
C LEU A 46 2.08 -4.84 -8.48
N ARG A 47 2.59 -5.71 -9.36
CA ARG A 47 3.86 -5.49 -10.06
C ARG A 47 3.92 -4.17 -10.85
N THR A 48 2.78 -3.71 -11.37
CA THR A 48 2.68 -2.46 -12.14
C THR A 48 2.62 -1.21 -11.29
N GLU A 49 2.41 -1.36 -9.99
CA GLU A 49 2.32 -0.27 -9.01
C GLU A 49 3.70 0.17 -8.52
N THR A 50 4.78 -0.40 -9.07
CA THR A 50 6.15 0.01 -8.73
C THR A 50 6.48 1.33 -9.43
N GLY A 51 6.70 2.38 -8.66
CA GLY A 51 7.14 3.67 -9.20
C GLY A 51 6.84 4.87 -8.32
N VAL A 52 7.26 6.05 -8.80
CA VAL A 52 6.98 7.33 -8.14
C VAL A 52 5.57 7.80 -8.50
N HIS A 53 4.72 7.93 -7.49
CA HIS A 53 3.37 8.45 -7.63
C HIS A 53 3.38 9.95 -7.35
N ARG A 54 3.04 10.78 -8.35
CA ARG A 54 2.99 12.24 -8.20
C ARG A 54 1.57 12.70 -7.84
N PRO A 55 1.35 13.37 -6.69
CA PRO A 55 0.06 14.01 -6.42
C PRO A 55 -0.12 15.23 -7.33
N GLY A 56 -1.24 15.32 -8.04
CA GLY A 56 -1.62 16.51 -8.80
C GLY A 56 -1.10 16.60 -10.25
N ALA A 57 -0.71 15.48 -10.85
CA ALA A 57 -0.87 15.33 -12.29
C ALA A 57 -2.35 15.06 -12.63
#